data_AF-A0A7R9FQW1-F1
#
_entry.id   AF-A0A7R9FQW1-F1
#
_cell.length_a   1.000
_cell.length_b   1.000
_cell.length_c   1.000
_cell.angle_alpha   90.00
_cell.angle_beta   90.00
_cell.angle_gamma   90.00
#
_symmetry.space_group_name_H-M   'P 1'
#
loop_
_entity.id
_entity.type
_entity.pdbx_description
1 polymer ?
#
loop_
_entity_poly.entity_id
_entity_poly.type
_entity_poly.pdbx_seq_one_letter_code
_entity_poly.pdbx_strand_id
1 'polypeptide(L)' 'MAYAFEKYSLDEITHLGTEYDYGSVMHYGPYGFAIDPDIPTIVPIFAELGDIGQREGFSDNDILKINRLYECPQH' A
#
# COMPACT_ATOMS: atom_id res chain seq x y z
N MET A 1 9.76 -15.28 -8.11
CA MET A 1 9.55 -13.93 -8.67
C MET A 1 8.07 -13.55 -8.74
N ALA A 2 7.13 -14.45 -9.07
CA ALA A 2 5.69 -14.12 -9.11
C ALA A 2 5.06 -13.80 -7.73
N TYR A 3 5.61 -14.33 -6.64
CA TYR A 3 5.02 -14.22 -5.29
C TYR A 3 4.87 -12.78 -4.77
N ALA A 4 5.67 -11.81 -5.26
CA ALA A 4 5.67 -10.45 -4.71
C ALA A 4 4.44 -9.59 -5.14
N PHE A 5 3.70 -10.04 -6.15
CA PHE A 5 2.54 -9.32 -6.72
C PHE A 5 1.24 -10.13 -6.68
N GLU A 6 1.27 -11.30 -6.04
CA GLU A 6 0.06 -12.11 -5.85
C GLU A 6 -0.91 -11.39 -4.91
N LYS A 7 -2.20 -11.40 -5.27
CA LYS A 7 -3.25 -10.75 -4.49
C LYS A 7 -3.85 -11.75 -3.51
N TYR A 8 -4.00 -11.36 -2.26
CA TYR A 8 -4.77 -12.10 -1.28
C TYR A 8 -6.27 -11.92 -1.49
N SER A 9 -7.05 -12.96 -1.15
CA SER A 9 -8.51 -12.89 -1.18
C SER A 9 -9.06 -12.18 0.07
N LEU A 10 -10.34 -11.80 0.03
CA LEU A 10 -11.02 -11.22 1.20
C LEU A 10 -11.29 -12.24 2.32
N ASP A 11 -11.01 -13.53 2.09
CA ASP A 11 -11.02 -14.54 3.16
C ASP A 11 -9.72 -14.49 4.00
N GLU A 12 -8.66 -13.87 3.46
CA GLU A 12 -7.35 -13.75 4.10
C GLU A 12 -7.07 -12.33 4.62
N ILE A 13 -7.61 -11.31 3.95
CA ILE A 13 -7.40 -9.90 4.30
C ILE A 13 -8.70 -9.15 4.56
N THR A 14 -8.61 -8.08 5.35
CA THR A 14 -9.68 -7.11 5.54
C THR A 14 -9.20 -5.70 5.24
N HIS A 15 -10.08 -4.90 4.63
CA HIS A 15 -9.80 -3.48 4.38
C HIS A 15 -10.02 -2.61 5.62
N LEU A 16 -10.60 -3.14 6.70
CA LEU A 16 -10.93 -2.39 7.92
C LEU A 16 -11.70 -1.08 7.62
N GLY A 17 -12.53 -1.07 6.57
CA GLY A 17 -13.30 0.10 6.14
C GLY A 17 -12.44 1.28 5.64
N THR A 18 -11.30 1.00 5.01
CA THR A 18 -10.41 2.01 4.43
C THR A 18 -10.23 1.80 2.93
N GLU A 19 -10.00 2.89 2.20
CA GLU A 19 -9.71 2.86 0.76
C GLU A 19 -8.26 2.46 0.49
N TYR A 20 -7.95 2.20 -0.78
CA TYR A 20 -6.58 1.89 -1.21
C TYR A 20 -5.70 3.13 -1.13
N ASP A 21 -4.57 3.02 -0.44
CA ASP A 21 -3.69 4.15 -0.15
C ASP A 21 -2.39 4.05 -0.94
N TYR A 22 -2.21 4.93 -1.93
CA TYR A 22 -0.97 5.03 -2.72
C TYR A 22 0.20 5.50 -1.86
N GLY A 23 -0.06 6.36 -0.88
CA GLY A 23 0.94 6.91 0.03
C GLY A 23 1.29 6.01 1.21
N SER A 24 0.70 4.80 1.32
CA SER A 24 1.01 3.86 2.40
C SER A 24 2.50 3.53 2.40
N VAL A 25 3.12 3.48 3.59
CA VAL A 25 4.52 3.06 3.76
C VAL A 25 4.74 1.62 3.30
N MET A 26 3.66 0.82 3.27
CA MET A 26 3.67 -0.57 2.82
C MET A 26 3.56 -0.70 1.30
N HIS A 27 3.21 0.37 0.58
CA HIS A 27 3.12 0.33 -0.88
C HIS A 27 4.51 0.25 -1.50
N TYR A 28 4.69 -0.62 -2.50
CA TYR A 28 5.93 -0.68 -3.27
C TYR A 28 6.06 0.55 -4.19
N GLY A 29 7.30 0.96 -4.45
CA GLY A 29 7.58 2.00 -5.45
C GLY A 29 7.38 1.49 -6.89
N PRO A 30 7.44 2.39 -7.88
CA PRO A 30 7.12 2.09 -9.27
C PRO A 30 8.01 1.02 -9.90
N TYR A 31 9.24 0.85 -9.40
CA TYR A 31 10.24 -0.10 -9.92
C TYR A 31 10.49 -1.31 -9.01
N GLY A 32 9.59 -1.60 -8.07
CA GLY A 32 9.75 -2.74 -7.16
C GLY A 32 9.93 -4.05 -7.93
N PHE A 33 10.99 -4.81 -7.62
CA PHE A 33 11.33 -6.09 -8.28
C PHE A 33 11.48 -6.03 -9.81
N ALA A 34 11.69 -4.84 -10.39
CA ALA A 34 11.88 -4.68 -11.83
C ALA A 34 13.12 -5.47 -12.31
N ILE A 35 12.97 -6.22 -13.41
CA ILE A 35 14.11 -6.88 -14.08
C ILE A 35 14.90 -5.84 -14.87
N ASP A 36 14.17 -4.96 -15.55
CA ASP A 36 14.71 -3.78 -16.21
C ASP A 36 14.43 -2.56 -15.33
N PRO A 37 15.46 -1.90 -14.77
CA PRO A 37 15.28 -0.77 -13.85
C PRO A 37 14.64 0.46 -14.50
N ASP A 38 14.60 0.54 -15.84
CA ASP A 38 14.01 1.67 -16.56
C ASP A 38 12.50 1.45 -16.83
N ILE A 39 11.97 0.24 -16.60
CA ILE A 39 10.57 -0.11 -16.84
C ILE A 39 9.83 -0.29 -15.50
N PRO A 40 8.78 0.53 -15.22
CA PRO A 40 8.03 0.40 -13.97
C PRO A 40 7.21 -0.90 -13.95
N THR A 41 7.19 -1.55 -12.79
CA THR A 41 6.35 -2.74 -12.50
C THR A 41 4.98 -2.37 -11.95
N ILE A 42 4.84 -1.17 -11.35
CA ILE A 42 3.58 -0.65 -10.82
C ILE A 42 3.35 0.76 -11.39
N VAL A 43 2.18 0.98 -11.98
CA VAL A 43 1.74 2.27 -12.51
C VAL A 43 0.42 2.66 -11.86
N PRO A 44 0.34 3.78 -11.14
CA PRO A 44 -0.91 4.32 -10.59
C PRO A 44 -1.97 4.53 -11.68
N ILE A 45 -3.23 4.15 -11.39
CA ILE A 45 -4.35 4.40 -12.31
C ILE A 45 -4.77 5.87 -12.22
N PHE A 46 -4.78 6.43 -11.01
CA PHE A 46 -5.12 7.81 -10.71
C PHE A 46 -3.91 8.52 -10.13
N ALA A 47 -3.02 9.00 -11.01
CA ALA A 47 -1.75 9.62 -10.59
C ALA A 47 -1.97 10.87 -9.72
N GLU A 48 -3.12 11.52 -9.84
CA GLU A 48 -3.51 12.66 -9.02
C GLU A 48 -3.76 12.32 -7.53
N LEU A 49 -3.95 11.03 -7.19
CA LEU A 49 -4.21 10.59 -5.81
C LEU A 49 -2.93 10.40 -4.99
N GLY A 50 -1.75 10.51 -5.61
CA GLY A 50 -0.47 10.54 -4.92
C GLY A 50 0.59 9.62 -5.51
N ASP A 51 1.83 9.85 -5.08
CA ASP A 51 2.98 9.03 -5.43
C ASP A 51 3.01 7.72 -4.63
N ILE A 52 3.59 6.68 -5.22
CA ILE A 52 3.75 5.36 -4.59
C ILE A 52 5.18 5.12 -4.12
N GLY A 53 5.34 4.40 -3.01
CA GLY A 53 6.65 3.93 -2.55
C GLY A 53 7.42 4.86 -1.63
N GLN A 54 6.76 5.85 -1.01
CA GLN A 54 7.38 6.69 0.02
C GLN A 54 7.88 5.85 1.20
N ARG A 55 8.95 6.33 1.86
CA ARG A 55 9.55 5.70 3.05
C ARG A 55 9.82 6.69 4.18
N GLU A 56 9.12 7.82 4.17
CA GLU A 56 9.27 8.91 5.15
C GLU A 56 8.56 8.61 6.48
N GLY A 57 7.43 7.91 6.43
CA GLY A 57 6.66 7.57 7.61
C GLY A 57 5.32 6.92 7.29
N PHE A 58 4.48 6.72 8.30
CA PHE A 58 3.13 6.22 8.12
C PHE A 58 2.24 7.26 7.45
N SER A 59 1.38 6.82 6.53
CA SER A 59 0.26 7.65 6.11
C SER A 59 -0.82 7.71 7.20
N ASP A 60 -1.75 8.66 7.07
CA ASP A 60 -2.93 8.72 7.94
C ASP A 60 -3.73 7.41 7.90
N ASN A 61 -3.78 6.75 6.73
CA ASN A 61 -4.50 5.50 6.55
C ASN A 61 -3.76 4.31 7.20
N ASP A 62 -2.42 4.27 7.13
CA ASP A 62 -1.62 3.26 7.85
C ASP A 62 -1.91 3.32 9.36
N ILE A 63 -1.89 4.53 9.94
CA ILE A 63 -2.19 4.78 11.35
C ILE A 63 -3.63 4.34 11.67
N LEU A 64 -4.60 4.76 10.84
CA LEU A 64 -5.99 4.43 11.02
C LEU A 64 -6.24 2.91 10.99
N LYS A 65 -5.62 2.19 10.04
CA LYS A 65 -5.77 0.74 9.90
C LYS A 65 -5.17 -0.01 11.08
N ILE A 66 -3.98 0.35 11.53
CA ILE A 66 -3.36 -0.27 12.71
C ILE A 66 -4.21 -0.03 13.95
N ASN A 67 -4.69 1.20 14.16
CA ASN A 67 -5.54 1.52 15.31
C ASN A 67 -6.87 0.76 15.28
N ARG A 68 -7.49 0.60 14.11
CA ARG A 68 -8.70 -0.22 13.94
C ARG A 68 -8.43 -1.70 14.18
N LEU A 69 -7.32 -2.22 13.68
CA LEU A 69 -6.96 -3.63 13.81
C LEU A 69 -6.71 -4.05 15.26
N TYR A 70 -6.10 -3.17 16.05
CA TYR A 70 -5.75 -3.41 17.46
C TYR A 70 -6.74 -2.79 18.46
N GLU A 71 -7.87 -2.26 17.99
CA GLU A 71 -8.92 -1.64 18.81
C GLU A 71 -8.36 -0.54 19.74
N CYS A 72 -7.43 0.26 19.22
CA CYS A 72 -6.81 1.34 19.98
C CYS A 72 -7.86 2.40 20.38
N PRO A 73 -7.78 2.95 21.61
CA PRO A 73 -8.63 4.06 22.02
C PRO A 73 -8.46 5.26 21.09
N GLN A 74 -9.57 5.90 20.70
CA GLN A 74 -9.52 7.18 20.01
C GLN A 74 -9.20 8.26 21.05
N HIS A 75 -8.08 8.95 20.87
CA HIS A 75 -7.68 10.11 21.69
C HIS A 75 -8.16 11.40 21.04
#